data_AF-A0A6M5YLP8-F1
#
_entry.id   AF-A0A6M5YLP8-F1
#
_cell.length_a   1.000
_cell.length_b   1.000
_cell.length_c   1.000
_cell.angle_alpha   90.00
_cell.angle_beta   90.00
_cell.angle_gamma   90.00
#
_symmetry.space_group_name_H-M   'P 1'
#
loop_
_entity.id
_entity.type
_entity.pdbx_description
1 polymer ?
#
loop_
_entity_poly.entity_id
_entity_poly.type
_entity_poly.pdbx_seq_one_letter_code
_entity_poly.pdbx_strand_id
1 'polypeptide(L)'
;MTDEHRMEHLSRAYVQAVAAVAGCTCARPEQDYGSDLTLRRVERVGNAFMLVGRNLDLQLKSTTTATFTTDEVVYDLDIRAYNNLRRATHGAPLYLVLFVMPPDQGEWMAQSEDRLELRHCAYWLSLRRAPAVPNTSTVRVGIPRQNRFTPEALSRIMDAIRRQEDL
;
A
#
# COMPACT_ATOMS: atom_id res chain seq x y z
N MET A 1 -8.12 -3.14 22.26
CA MET A 1 -7.79 -2.68 20.89
C MET A 1 -8.99 -3.01 20.02
N THR A 2 -9.52 -2.03 19.29
CA THR A 2 -10.64 -2.22 18.35
C THR A 2 -10.19 -3.03 17.13
N ASP A 3 -11.15 -3.56 16.37
CA ASP A 3 -10.86 -4.29 15.13
C ASP A 3 -10.16 -3.41 14.11
N GLU A 4 -10.58 -2.15 13.97
CA GLU A 4 -9.94 -1.17 13.09
C GLU A 4 -8.44 -1.03 13.39
N HIS A 5 -8.06 -0.87 14.67
CA HIS A 5 -6.65 -0.79 15.06
C HIS A 5 -5.90 -2.10 14.75
N ARG A 6 -6.52 -3.27 14.97
CA ARG A 6 -5.91 -4.56 14.64
C ARG A 6 -5.65 -4.70 13.15
N MET A 7 -6.63 -4.34 12.32
CA MET A 7 -6.52 -4.37 10.86
C MET A 7 -5.43 -3.40 10.37
N GLU A 8 -5.32 -2.22 10.98
CA GLU A 8 -4.24 -1.27 10.69
C GLU A 8 -2.86 -1.83 11.04
N HIS A 9 -2.71 -2.50 12.19
CA HIS A 9 -1.47 -3.20 12.55
C HIS A 9 -1.12 -4.32 11.56
N LEU A 10 -2.08 -5.14 11.17
CA LEU A 10 -1.87 -6.24 10.22
C LEU A 10 -1.58 -5.72 8.80
N SER A 11 -2.22 -4.64 8.37
CA SER A 11 -1.91 -3.98 7.09
C SER A 11 -0.46 -3.49 7.04
N ARG A 12 0.01 -2.86 8.12
CA ARG A 12 1.44 -2.48 8.24
C ARG A 12 2.36 -3.69 8.22
N ALA A 13 2.03 -4.75 8.96
CA ALA A 13 2.84 -5.97 9.00
C ALA A 13 2.95 -6.62 7.61
N TYR A 14 1.84 -6.69 6.87
CA TYR A 14 1.81 -7.17 5.49
C TYR A 14 2.77 -6.38 4.60
N VAL A 15 2.68 -5.05 4.62
CA VAL A 15 3.54 -4.18 3.81
C VAL A 15 5.01 -4.29 4.23
N GLN A 16 5.30 -4.38 5.52
CA GLN A 16 6.66 -4.58 6.04
C GLN A 16 7.25 -5.92 5.57
N ALA A 17 6.47 -7.00 5.59
CA ALA A 17 6.91 -8.31 5.08
C ALA A 17 7.22 -8.25 3.58
N VAL A 18 6.33 -7.64 2.79
CA VAL A 18 6.55 -7.44 1.34
C VAL A 18 7.78 -6.59 1.06
N ALA A 19 7.95 -5.48 1.79
CA ALA A 19 9.09 -4.59 1.64
C ALA A 19 10.42 -5.28 1.98
N ALA A 20 10.44 -6.09 3.05
CA ALA A 20 11.62 -6.84 3.46
C ALA A 20 12.08 -7.82 2.36
N VAL A 21 11.14 -8.57 1.76
CA VAL A 21 11.44 -9.50 0.65
C VAL A 21 11.88 -8.73 -0.60
N ALA A 22 11.32 -7.56 -0.87
CA ALA A 22 11.68 -6.70 -2.00
C ALA A 22 12.98 -5.90 -1.80
N GLY A 23 13.73 -6.11 -0.71
CA GLY A 23 14.97 -5.37 -0.42
C GLY A 23 14.75 -3.87 -0.14
N CYS A 24 13.60 -3.52 0.45
CA CYS A 24 13.24 -2.15 0.79
C CYS A 24 13.19 -1.95 2.30
N THR A 25 13.75 -0.84 2.80
CA THR A 25 13.48 -0.38 4.16
C THR A 25 12.07 0.18 4.26
N CYS A 26 11.49 0.08 5.46
CA CYS A 26 10.19 0.64 5.77
C CYS A 26 10.31 1.56 7.00
N ALA A 27 9.98 2.84 6.84
CA ALA A 27 9.99 3.84 7.91
C ALA A 27 8.57 4.38 8.14
N ARG A 28 8.26 4.74 9.39
CA ARG A 28 7.06 5.52 9.73
C ARG A 28 7.44 7.00 9.80
N PRO A 29 6.71 7.90 9.14
CA PRO A 29 6.88 9.33 9.36
C PRO A 29 6.62 9.68 10.83
N GLU A 30 7.45 10.54 11.42
CA GLU A 30 7.26 11.01 12.79
C GLU A 30 6.01 11.90 12.92
N GLN A 31 5.72 12.67 11.87
CA GLN A 31 4.50 13.46 11.73
C GLN A 31 3.69 12.91 10.56
N ASP A 32 2.46 12.46 10.84
CA ASP A 32 1.55 11.94 9.83
C ASP A 32 0.85 13.09 9.09
N TYR A 33 1.40 13.44 7.93
CA TYR A 33 0.78 14.36 6.97
C TYR A 33 0.06 13.62 5.83
N GLY A 34 -0.42 12.40 6.10
CA GLY A 34 -1.22 11.59 5.18
C GLY A 34 -0.46 10.42 4.54
N SER A 35 0.72 10.06 5.04
CA SER A 35 1.43 8.83 4.67
C SER A 35 1.71 8.00 5.91
N ASP A 36 1.35 6.72 5.84
CA ASP A 36 1.50 5.77 6.94
C ASP A 36 2.91 5.15 6.95
N LEU A 37 3.49 4.94 5.77
CA LEU A 37 4.83 4.36 5.59
C LEU A 37 5.58 5.00 4.44
N THR A 38 6.91 5.09 4.58
CA THR A 38 7.84 5.44 3.51
C THR A 38 8.76 4.27 3.22
N LEU A 39 8.79 3.83 1.96
CA LEU A 39 9.65 2.76 1.47
C LEU A 39 10.85 3.32 0.69
N ARG A 40 12.03 2.71 0.89
CA ARG A 40 13.26 3.04 0.17
C ARG A 40 14.02 1.78 -0.19
N ARG A 41 14.55 1.71 -1.41
CA ARG A 41 15.32 0.53 -1.85
C ARG A 41 16.72 0.55 -1.26
N VAL A 42 17.21 -0.63 -0.89
CA VAL A 42 18.59 -0.88 -0.50
C VAL A 42 19.27 -1.69 -1.61
N GLU A 43 20.42 -1.22 -2.09
CA GLU A 43 21.26 -1.94 -3.04
C GLU A 43 22.70 -2.00 -2.50
N ARG A 44 23.45 -3.03 -2.92
CA ARG A 44 24.89 -3.09 -2.67
C ARG A 44 25.60 -2.16 -3.65
N VAL A 45 26.34 -1.19 -3.14
CA VAL A 45 27.15 -0.26 -3.92
C VAL A 45 28.59 -0.37 -3.44
N GLY A 46 29.43 -1.01 -4.26
CA GLY A 46 30.78 -1.42 -3.86
C GLY A 46 30.75 -2.40 -2.69
N ASN A 47 31.33 -2.00 -1.56
CA ASN A 47 31.46 -2.84 -0.35
C ASN A 47 30.43 -2.54 0.75
N ALA A 48 29.44 -1.69 0.49
CA ALA A 48 28.42 -1.31 1.47
C ALA A 48 27.01 -1.45 0.90
N PHE A 49 26.03 -1.62 1.79
CA PHE A 49 24.61 -1.49 1.46
C PHE A 49 24.18 -0.04 1.69
N MET A 50 23.52 0.55 0.71
CA MET A 50 23.08 1.94 0.75
C MET A 50 21.64 2.10 0.26
N LEU A 51 20.99 3.14 0.76
CA LEU A 51 19.70 3.59 0.24
C LEU A 51 19.90 4.20 -1.14
N VAL A 52 19.11 3.75 -2.11
CA VAL A 52 19.21 4.20 -3.51
C VAL A 52 17.85 4.60 -4.07
N GLY A 53 17.88 5.37 -5.16
CA GLY A 53 16.67 5.82 -5.85
C GLY A 53 15.85 6.83 -5.05
N ARG A 54 14.57 6.93 -5.41
CA ARG A 54 13.60 7.80 -4.73
C ARG A 54 12.73 6.98 -3.79
N ASN A 55 12.13 7.67 -2.83
CA ASN A 55 11.22 7.06 -1.87
C ASN A 55 9.85 6.82 -2.51
N LEU A 56 9.12 5.86 -1.97
CA LEU A 56 7.69 5.63 -2.22
C LEU A 56 6.96 5.82 -0.89
N ASP A 57 6.04 6.76 -0.83
CA ASP A 57 5.15 6.92 0.30
C ASP A 57 3.88 6.10 0.09
N LEU A 58 3.34 5.56 1.16
CA LEU A 58 2.15 4.73 1.15
C LEU A 58 1.12 5.28 2.12
N GLN A 59 -0.13 5.36 1.67
CA GLN A 59 -1.29 5.46 2.56
C GLN A 59 -1.96 4.10 2.63
N LEU A 60 -2.02 3.52 3.82
CA LEU A 60 -2.58 2.21 4.06
C LEU A 60 -4.06 2.32 4.41
N LYS A 61 -4.84 1.40 3.83
CA LYS A 61 -6.21 1.12 4.25
C LYS A 61 -6.38 -0.38 4.42
N SER A 62 -7.36 -0.75 5.22
CA SER A 62 -7.76 -2.14 5.39
C SER A 62 -9.28 -2.23 5.46
N THR A 63 -9.84 -3.35 4.99
CA THR A 63 -11.29 -3.54 4.93
C THR A 63 -11.64 -5.02 4.89
N THR A 64 -12.83 -5.37 5.37
CA THR A 64 -13.44 -6.70 5.21
C THR A 64 -14.60 -6.70 4.22
N THR A 65 -14.93 -5.54 3.64
CA THR A 65 -16.19 -5.32 2.89
C THR A 65 -15.96 -4.82 1.47
N ALA A 66 -14.75 -4.94 0.92
CA ALA A 66 -14.49 -4.62 -0.49
C ALA A 66 -15.27 -5.57 -1.42
N THR A 67 -15.76 -5.02 -2.53
CA THR A 67 -16.48 -5.80 -3.55
C THR A 67 -15.51 -6.24 -4.64
N PHE A 68 -15.49 -7.52 -4.98
CA PHE A 68 -14.71 -8.04 -6.10
C PHE A 68 -15.59 -8.15 -7.34
N THR A 69 -15.15 -7.54 -8.43
CA THR A 69 -15.69 -7.78 -9.78
C THR A 69 -14.76 -8.71 -10.54
N THR A 70 -15.05 -8.97 -11.82
CA THR A 70 -14.14 -9.74 -12.70
C THR A 70 -12.76 -9.11 -12.73
N ASP A 71 -12.68 -7.78 -12.86
CA ASP A 71 -11.46 -7.05 -13.18
C ASP A 71 -10.92 -6.19 -12.04
N GLU A 72 -11.76 -5.83 -11.06
CA GLU A 72 -11.43 -4.84 -10.04
C GLU A 72 -11.77 -5.26 -8.61
N VAL A 73 -11.06 -4.68 -7.66
CA VAL A 73 -11.40 -4.59 -6.25
C VAL A 73 -11.98 -3.20 -6.02
N VAL A 74 -13.27 -3.13 -5.67
CA VAL A 74 -14.02 -1.89 -5.52
C VAL A 74 -14.11 -1.51 -4.05
N TYR A 75 -13.77 -0.26 -3.75
CA TYR A 75 -13.71 0.27 -2.38
C TYR A 75 -14.18 1.73 -2.33
N ASP A 76 -14.94 2.09 -1.29
CA ASP A 76 -15.38 3.46 -1.05
C ASP A 76 -14.34 4.15 -0.13
N LEU A 77 -13.50 4.99 -0.75
CA LEU A 77 -12.40 5.69 -0.09
C LEU A 77 -12.87 7.04 0.47
N ASP A 78 -12.48 7.38 1.69
CA ASP A 78 -12.75 8.69 2.29
C ASP A 78 -12.23 9.85 1.40
N ILE A 79 -13.03 10.91 1.27
CA ILE A 79 -12.73 12.04 0.38
C ILE A 79 -11.42 12.76 0.77
N ARG A 80 -11.06 12.81 2.05
CA ARG A 80 -9.79 13.44 2.48
C ARG A 80 -8.61 12.58 2.05
N ALA A 81 -8.71 11.25 2.20
CA ALA A 81 -7.70 10.31 1.70
C ALA A 81 -7.57 10.39 0.17
N TYR A 82 -8.68 10.37 -0.57
CA TYR A 82 -8.69 10.54 -2.03
C TYR A 82 -7.99 11.85 -2.45
N ASN A 83 -8.35 12.96 -1.80
CA ASN A 83 -7.76 14.27 -2.07
C ASN A 83 -6.27 14.33 -1.72
N ASN A 84 -5.83 13.63 -0.69
CA ASN A 84 -4.42 13.54 -0.35
C ASN A 84 -3.63 12.75 -1.42
N LEU A 85 -4.13 11.56 -1.76
CA LEU A 85 -3.52 10.66 -2.74
C LEU A 85 -3.37 11.29 -4.13
N ARG A 86 -4.36 12.08 -4.57
CA ARG A 86 -4.26 12.80 -5.86
C ARG A 86 -3.30 13.99 -5.87
N ARG A 87 -3.04 14.61 -4.71
CA ARG A 87 -2.22 15.83 -4.59
C ARG A 87 -0.72 15.60 -4.70
N ALA A 88 -0.26 14.35 -4.67
CA ALA A 88 1.15 13.95 -4.80
C ALA A 88 1.74 14.33 -6.18
N THR A 89 2.02 15.62 -6.34
CA THR A 89 2.41 16.25 -7.60
C THR A 89 3.86 16.73 -7.57
N HIS A 90 4.40 17.04 -6.38
CA HIS A 90 5.72 17.69 -6.21
C HIS A 90 6.66 16.96 -5.21
N GLY A 91 6.39 15.71 -4.83
CA GLY A 91 7.17 14.95 -3.84
C GLY A 91 7.45 13.50 -4.25
N ALA A 92 7.73 12.64 -3.26
CA ALA A 92 7.70 11.19 -3.48
C ALA A 92 6.30 10.77 -3.95
N PRO A 93 6.17 9.78 -4.84
CA PRO A 93 4.88 9.20 -5.19
C PRO A 93 4.18 8.67 -3.93
N LEU A 94 2.88 8.91 -3.82
CA LEU A 94 2.04 8.42 -2.72
C LEU A 94 1.01 7.44 -3.28
N TYR A 95 1.11 6.16 -2.92
CA TYR A 95 0.20 5.13 -3.39
C TYR A 95 -0.77 4.70 -2.28
N LEU A 96 -1.99 4.36 -2.67
CA LEU A 96 -2.92 3.64 -1.80
C LEU A 96 -2.48 2.17 -1.77
N VAL A 97 -2.41 1.58 -0.57
CA VAL A 97 -2.38 0.12 -0.41
C VAL A 97 -3.59 -0.30 0.42
N LEU A 98 -4.49 -1.06 -0.18
CA LEU A 98 -5.70 -1.58 0.44
C LEU A 98 -5.53 -3.06 0.77
N PHE A 99 -5.41 -3.40 2.04
CA PHE A 99 -5.43 -4.79 2.50
C PHE A 99 -6.87 -5.26 2.71
N VAL A 100 -7.33 -6.18 1.87
CA VAL A 100 -8.67 -6.78 2.00
C VAL A 100 -8.54 -8.03 2.85
N MET A 101 -9.24 -8.10 3.96
CA MET A 101 -9.18 -9.19 4.94
C MET A 101 -10.47 -10.01 4.93
N PRO A 102 -10.47 -11.26 5.42
CA PRO A 102 -11.70 -12.02 5.64
C PRO A 102 -12.67 -11.30 6.59
N PRO A 103 -14.01 -11.45 6.42
CA PRO A 103 -14.99 -10.91 7.34
C PRO A 103 -14.87 -11.44 8.77
N ASP A 104 -14.51 -12.72 8.91
CA ASP A 104 -14.26 -13.32 10.23
C ASP A 104 -12.85 -12.99 10.72
N GLN A 105 -12.79 -12.35 11.88
CA GLN A 105 -11.56 -11.97 12.56
C GLN A 105 -10.68 -13.18 12.90
N GLY A 106 -11.27 -14.34 13.16
CA GLY A 106 -10.55 -15.59 13.43
C GLY A 106 -9.78 -16.12 12.21
N GLU A 107 -10.13 -15.64 11.01
CA GLU A 107 -9.50 -16.05 9.76
C GLU A 107 -8.42 -15.08 9.28
N TRP A 108 -8.20 -13.94 9.93
CA TRP A 108 -7.24 -12.94 9.46
C TRP A 108 -5.81 -13.47 9.34
N MET A 109 -5.41 -14.37 10.24
CA MET A 109 -4.08 -14.94 10.29
C MET A 109 -4.13 -16.43 10.62
N ALA A 110 -3.29 -17.22 9.96
CA ALA A 110 -2.99 -18.59 10.36
C ALA A 110 -1.48 -18.76 10.55
N GLN A 111 -1.08 -19.57 11.51
CA GLN A 111 0.33 -19.84 11.80
C GLN A 111 0.53 -21.32 12.12
N SER A 112 1.65 -21.86 11.67
CA SER A 112 2.21 -23.14 12.06
C SER A 112 3.74 -23.04 12.08
N GLU A 113 4.44 -24.14 12.39
CA GLU A 113 5.90 -24.19 12.33
C GLU A 113 6.44 -23.92 10.92
N ASP A 114 5.69 -24.29 9.88
CA ASP A 114 6.12 -24.18 8.48
C ASP A 114 5.81 -22.83 7.84
N ARG A 115 4.79 -22.11 8.34
CA ARG A 115 4.28 -20.91 7.66
C ARG A 115 3.53 -19.95 8.57
N LEU A 116 3.62 -18.68 8.17
CA LEU A 116 2.76 -17.58 8.62
C LEU A 116 1.93 -17.11 7.42
N GLU A 117 0.62 -17.07 7.58
CA GLU A 117 -0.33 -16.62 6.57
C GLU A 117 -1.10 -15.42 7.10
N LEU A 118 -1.01 -14.30 6.39
CA LEU A 118 -2.03 -13.24 6.46
C LEU A 118 -3.00 -13.49 5.32
N ARG A 119 -4.26 -13.83 5.64
CA ARG A 119 -5.22 -14.28 4.64
C ARG A 119 -5.69 -13.14 3.74
N HIS A 120 -6.05 -13.50 2.51
CA HIS A 120 -6.36 -12.61 1.38
C HIS A 120 -5.12 -11.83 0.87
N CYS A 121 -5.28 -10.61 0.37
CA CYS A 121 -4.21 -9.89 -0.33
C CYS A 121 -4.38 -8.37 -0.21
N ALA A 122 -3.26 -7.65 -0.29
CA ALA A 122 -3.27 -6.21 -0.45
C ALA A 122 -3.15 -5.82 -1.93
N TYR A 123 -3.81 -4.72 -2.29
CA TYR A 123 -3.83 -4.17 -3.64
C TYR A 123 -3.34 -2.72 -3.63
N TRP A 124 -2.72 -2.27 -4.73
CA TRP A 124 -2.18 -0.92 -4.82
C TRP A 124 -2.82 -0.10 -5.94
N LEU A 125 -2.93 1.21 -5.72
CA LEU A 125 -3.45 2.16 -6.69
C LEU A 125 -2.72 3.50 -6.59
N SER A 126 -2.27 4.01 -7.73
CA SER A 126 -1.83 5.40 -7.88
C SER A 126 -3.04 6.27 -8.25
N LEU A 127 -3.38 7.25 -7.41
CA LEU A 127 -4.38 8.28 -7.75
C LEU A 127 -3.73 9.58 -8.22
N ARG A 128 -2.42 9.55 -8.51
CA ARG A 128 -1.69 10.71 -9.00
C ARG A 128 -2.40 11.28 -10.23
N ARG A 129 -2.68 12.59 -10.22
CA ARG A 129 -3.42 13.31 -11.29
C ARG A 129 -4.88 12.87 -11.48
N ALA A 130 -5.44 12.04 -10.60
CA ALA A 130 -6.86 11.74 -10.64
C ALA A 130 -7.70 13.04 -10.52
N PRO A 131 -8.85 13.13 -11.22
CA PRO A 131 -9.65 14.34 -11.25
C PRO A 131 -10.20 14.70 -9.87
N ALA A 132 -10.45 15.99 -9.65
CA ALA A 132 -11.26 16.39 -8.50
C ALA A 132 -12.69 15.88 -8.70
N VAL A 133 -13.35 15.53 -7.61
CA VAL A 133 -14.75 15.07 -7.63
C VAL A 133 -15.59 15.95 -6.70
N PRO A 134 -16.88 16.13 -6.98
CA PRO A 134 -17.77 16.96 -6.15
C PRO A 134 -18.19 16.27 -4.85
N ASN A 135 -17.85 14.98 -4.67
CA ASN A 135 -18.18 14.19 -3.49
C ASN A 135 -17.70 14.86 -2.20
N THR A 136 -18.49 14.75 -1.13
CA THR A 136 -18.21 15.36 0.18
C THR A 136 -17.87 14.35 1.26
N SER A 137 -18.09 13.04 1.02
CA SER A 137 -17.85 11.97 2.00
C SER A 137 -16.89 10.90 1.47
N THR A 138 -17.26 10.17 0.44
CA THR A 138 -16.46 9.08 -0.13
C THR A 138 -16.44 9.12 -1.65
N VAL A 139 -15.42 8.46 -2.21
CA VAL A 139 -15.22 8.26 -3.64
C VAL A 139 -15.03 6.77 -3.87
N ARG A 140 -15.84 6.18 -4.75
CA ARG A 140 -15.66 4.80 -5.17
C ARG A 140 -14.44 4.70 -6.09
N VAL A 141 -13.48 3.87 -5.71
CA VAL A 141 -12.30 3.57 -6.52
C VAL A 141 -12.32 2.09 -6.94
N GLY A 142 -11.94 1.84 -8.19
CA GLY A 142 -11.66 0.50 -8.71
C GLY A 142 -10.16 0.26 -8.74
N ILE A 143 -9.68 -0.78 -8.06
CA ILE A 143 -8.29 -1.20 -8.09
C ILE A 143 -8.18 -2.43 -8.99
N PRO A 144 -7.42 -2.40 -10.10
CA PRO A 144 -7.27 -3.57 -10.96
C PRO A 144 -6.79 -4.79 -10.16
N ARG A 145 -7.42 -5.96 -10.36
CA ARG A 145 -7.07 -7.18 -9.59
C ARG A 145 -5.63 -7.65 -9.80
N GLN A 146 -5.01 -7.25 -10.91
CA GLN A 146 -3.60 -7.50 -11.20
C GLN A 146 -2.65 -6.62 -10.37
N ASN A 147 -3.14 -5.51 -9.79
CA ASN A 147 -2.36 -4.62 -8.92
C ASN A 147 -2.25 -5.19 -7.50
N ARG A 148 -1.88 -6.47 -7.37
CA ARG A 148 -1.53 -7.07 -6.09
C ARG A 148 -0.23 -6.45 -5.59
N PHE A 149 -0.18 -6.14 -4.29
CA PHE A 149 1.00 -5.59 -3.63
C PHE A 149 1.89 -6.76 -3.17
N THR A 150 2.66 -7.30 -4.11
CA THR A 150 3.62 -8.39 -3.89
C THR A 150 5.06 -7.85 -3.94
N PRO A 151 6.08 -8.63 -3.51
CA PRO A 151 7.48 -8.20 -3.60
C PRO A 151 7.91 -7.86 -5.04
N GLU A 152 7.44 -8.62 -6.03
CA GLU A 152 7.72 -8.39 -7.45
C GLU A 152 7.04 -7.11 -7.94
N ALA A 153 5.78 -6.87 -7.53
CA ALA A 153 5.07 -5.64 -7.85
C ALA A 153 5.76 -4.42 -7.24
N LEU A 154 6.12 -4.47 -5.96
CA LEU A 154 6.86 -3.40 -5.29
C LEU A 154 8.20 -3.14 -5.98
N SER A 155 8.90 -4.20 -6.39
CA SER A 155 10.18 -4.06 -7.10
C SER A 155 10.01 -3.32 -8.43
N ARG A 156 8.98 -3.66 -9.22
CA ARG A 156 8.63 -2.96 -10.46
C ARG A 156 8.21 -1.50 -10.21
N ILE A 157 7.46 -1.24 -9.14
CA ILE A 157 7.06 0.11 -8.74
C ILE A 157 8.30 0.97 -8.47
N MET A 158 9.22 0.47 -7.64
CA MET A 158 10.44 1.21 -7.30
C MET A 158 11.34 1.45 -8.53
N ASP A 159 11.38 0.52 -9.49
CA ASP A 159 12.09 0.71 -10.76
C ASP A 159 11.48 1.82 -11.62
N ALA A 160 10.16 1.83 -11.77
CA ALA A 160 9.46 2.88 -12.52
C ALA A 160 9.64 4.25 -11.87
N ILE A 161 9.56 4.32 -10.53
CA ILE A 161 9.81 5.55 -9.77
C ILE A 161 11.23 6.06 -9.99
N ARG A 162 12.23 5.17 -10.02
CA ARG A 162 13.63 5.51 -10.34
C ARG A 162 13.76 6.08 -11.76
N ARG A 163 13.01 5.54 -12.73
CA ARG A 163 12.95 6.02 -14.12
C ARG A 163 12.04 7.22 -14.34
N GLN A 164 11.30 7.66 -13.32
CA GLN A 164 10.28 8.71 -13.40
C GLN A 164 9.11 8.37 -14.33
N GLU A 165 8.81 7.07 -14.47
CA GLU A 165 7.66 6.56 -15.21
C GLU A 165 6.42 6.54 -14.30
N ASP A 166 5.24 6.76 -14.88
CA ASP A 166 3.97 6.55 -14.21
C ASP A 166 3.53 5.07 -14.43
N LEU A 167 3.08 4.41 -13.36
CA LEU A 167 2.50 3.06 -13.37
C LEU A 167 1.03 3.10 -12.97
#